data_AF-A0A7H9ARI2-F1
#
_entry.id   AF-A0A7H9ARI2-F1
#
_cell.length_a   1.000
_cell.length_b   1.000
_cell.length_c   1.000
_cell.angle_alpha   90.00
_cell.angle_beta   90.00
_cell.angle_gamma   90.00
#
_symmetry.space_group_name_H-M   'P 1'
#
loop_
_entity.id
_entity.type
_entity.pdbx_description
1 polymer ?
#
loop_
_entity_poly.entity_id
_entity_poly.type
_entity_poly.pdbx_seq_one_letter_code
_entity_poly.pdbx_strand_id
1 'polypeptide(L)'
;MAKSAMYYVDNYKIEIVNTIFGKEKVLLNGIKVSEKPTRARYEHNFSVGKNQYQIVQNKAHGRKGNLFEIKRNNVPVSLVNLLPQTSTQLLFLLIIMGLGIGFLIGKVLFKIIWPTVSV
;
A
#
# COMPACT_ATOMS: atom_id res chain seq x y z
N MET A 1 -0.05 0.03 8.55
CA MET A 1 0.03 -1.27 7.82
C MET A 1 0.33 -0.93 6.37
N ALA A 2 1.35 -1.54 5.78
CA ALA A 2 1.68 -1.28 4.37
C ALA A 2 0.93 -2.30 3.51
N LYS A 3 0.10 -1.81 2.58
CA LYS A 3 -0.51 -2.68 1.57
C LYS A 3 0.55 -2.98 0.51
N SER A 4 0.83 -4.26 0.28
CA SER A 4 1.91 -4.71 -0.60
C SER A 4 1.44 -4.95 -2.03
N ALA A 5 0.24 -5.51 -2.18
CA ALA A 5 -0.33 -5.80 -3.49
C ALA A 5 -1.86 -5.87 -3.39
N MET A 6 -2.53 -5.58 -4.49
CA MET A 6 -3.97 -5.65 -4.60
C MET A 6 -4.36 -6.21 -5.97
N TYR A 7 -5.28 -7.16 -5.95
CA TYR A 7 -5.74 -7.89 -7.12
C TYR A 7 -7.26 -7.97 -7.15
N TYR A 8 -7.84 -7.88 -8.33
CA TYR A 8 -9.27 -8.11 -8.56
C TYR A 8 -9.43 -9.40 -9.35
N VAL A 9 -9.97 -10.44 -8.71
CA VAL A 9 -10.27 -11.72 -9.35
C VAL A 9 -11.78 -11.91 -9.36
N ASP A 10 -12.37 -12.02 -10.54
CA ASP A 10 -13.82 -12.07 -10.73
C ASP A 10 -14.51 -10.86 -10.04
N ASN A 11 -15.23 -11.12 -8.95
CA ASN A 11 -15.92 -10.13 -8.10
C ASN A 11 -15.31 -10.00 -6.70
N TYR A 12 -14.13 -10.59 -6.49
CA TYR A 12 -13.43 -10.54 -5.21
C TYR A 12 -12.19 -9.67 -5.31
N LYS A 13 -12.08 -8.77 -4.35
CA LYS A 13 -10.90 -7.97 -4.12
C LYS A 13 -9.98 -8.69 -3.15
N ILE A 14 -8.81 -9.09 -3.63
CA ILE A 14 -7.76 -9.72 -2.83
C ILE A 14 -6.73 -8.65 -2.48
N GLU A 15 -6.48 -8.45 -1.19
CA GLU A 15 -5.47 -7.52 -0.68
C GLU A 15 -4.41 -8.29 0.09
N ILE A 16 -3.14 -8.02 -0.22
CA ILE A 16 -2.00 -8.56 0.51
C ILE A 16 -1.38 -7.41 1.29
N VAL A 17 -1.33 -7.55 2.62
CA VAL A 17 -0.82 -6.50 3.51
C VAL A 17 0.27 -7.04 4.40
N ASN A 18 1.33 -6.24 4.55
CA ASN A 18 2.39 -6.51 5.49
C ASN A 18 2.15 -5.72 6.78
N THR A 19 2.17 -6.44 7.89
CA THR A 19 2.16 -5.86 9.22
C THR A 19 3.56 -5.46 9.63
N ILE A 20 3.65 -4.47 10.53
CA ILE A 20 4.91 -3.92 11.03
C ILE A 20 5.75 -5.00 11.74
N PHE A 21 5.09 -6.03 12.28
CA PHE A 21 5.73 -7.19 12.92
C PHE A 21 6.18 -8.28 11.93
N GLY A 22 6.22 -8.00 10.62
CA GLY A 22 6.71 -8.96 9.62
C GLY A 22 5.80 -10.16 9.40
N LYS A 23 4.47 -9.99 9.56
CA LYS A 23 3.47 -10.94 9.09
C LYS A 23 2.78 -10.41 7.84
N GLU A 24 2.63 -11.29 6.86
CA GLU A 24 1.84 -11.09 5.65
C GLU A 24 0.42 -11.60 5.90
N LYS A 25 -0.58 -10.79 5.55
CA LYS A 25 -1.99 -11.14 5.64
C LYS A 25 -2.63 -11.03 4.27
N VAL A 26 -3.49 -11.99 3.96
CA VAL A 26 -4.36 -11.96 2.79
C VAL A 26 -5.76 -11.62 3.27
N LEU A 27 -6.34 -10.57 2.69
CA LEU A 27 -7.72 -10.18 2.89
C LEU A 27 -8.52 -10.39 1.61
N LEU A 28 -9.73 -10.90 1.75
CA LEU A 28 -10.73 -11.03 0.70
C LEU A 28 -11.86 -10.05 1.02
N ASN A 29 -12.08 -9.04 0.16
CA ASN A 29 -13.06 -7.97 0.40
C ASN A 29 -12.91 -7.32 1.80
N GLY A 30 -11.68 -7.20 2.29
CA GLY A 30 -11.37 -6.66 3.63
C GLY A 30 -11.48 -7.66 4.79
N ILE A 31 -11.95 -8.89 4.55
CA ILE A 31 -12.01 -9.96 5.55
C ILE A 31 -10.73 -10.79 5.50
N LYS A 32 -10.07 -11.00 6.65
CA LYS A 32 -8.84 -11.80 6.73
C LYS A 32 -9.13 -13.27 6.42
N VAL A 33 -8.50 -13.80 5.37
CA VAL A 33 -8.60 -15.22 4.98
C VAL A 33 -7.33 -16.00 5.26
N SER A 34 -6.18 -15.33 5.38
CA SER A 34 -4.91 -15.97 5.70
C SER A 34 -3.94 -15.01 6.39
N GLU A 35 -3.09 -15.54 7.27
CA GLU A 35 -2.03 -14.81 7.95
C GLU A 35 -0.82 -15.72 8.13
N LYS A 36 0.35 -15.29 7.63
CA LYS A 36 1.61 -16.03 7.74
C LYS A 36 2.78 -15.08 7.98
N PRO A 37 3.88 -15.52 8.60
CA PRO A 37 5.07 -14.69 8.74
C PRO A 37 5.74 -14.45 7.38
N THR A 38 6.10 -13.20 7.08
CA THR A 38 6.67 -12.75 5.79
C THR A 38 8.02 -13.39 5.47
N ARG A 39 8.76 -13.86 6.48
CA ARG A 39 10.13 -14.40 6.31
C ARG A 39 10.21 -15.75 5.63
N ALA A 40 9.13 -16.52 5.66
CA ALA A 40 9.09 -17.79 4.98
C ALA A 40 8.23 -17.62 3.74
N ARG A 41 8.81 -17.93 2.57
CA ARG A 41 8.19 -17.91 1.24
C ARG A 41 6.98 -18.83 1.21
N TYR A 42 5.90 -18.39 1.83
CA TYR A 42 4.73 -19.22 2.01
C TYR A 42 3.72 -18.97 0.91
N GLU A 43 3.15 -20.06 0.45
CA GLU A 43 1.96 -20.07 -0.37
C GLU A 43 0.76 -19.86 0.54
N HIS A 44 -0.13 -18.94 0.16
CA HIS A 44 -1.40 -18.74 0.84
C HIS A 44 -2.48 -19.48 0.08
N ASN A 45 -3.02 -20.54 0.70
CA ASN A 45 -4.12 -21.32 0.15
C ASN A 45 -5.40 -20.97 0.91
N PHE A 46 -6.47 -20.66 0.18
CA PHE A 46 -7.79 -20.43 0.74
C PHE A 46 -8.87 -20.79 -0.28
N SER A 47 -10.07 -21.12 0.19
CA SER A 47 -11.22 -21.41 -0.67
C SER A 47 -12.22 -20.26 -0.65
N VAL A 48 -12.83 -19.99 -1.80
CA VAL A 48 -13.97 -19.07 -1.91
C VAL A 48 -15.06 -19.75 -2.74
N GLY A 49 -16.16 -20.12 -2.07
CA GLY A 49 -17.20 -20.95 -2.65
C GLY A 49 -16.65 -22.31 -3.09
N LYS A 50 -16.80 -22.64 -4.39
CA LYS A 50 -16.30 -23.90 -4.99
C LYS A 50 -14.87 -23.81 -5.55
N ASN A 51 -14.24 -22.63 -5.50
CA ASN A 51 -12.92 -22.41 -6.08
C ASN A 51 -11.85 -22.43 -4.99
N GLN A 52 -10.72 -23.06 -5.31
CA GLN A 52 -9.51 -22.99 -4.50
C GLN A 52 -8.57 -21.95 -5.08
N TYR A 53 -8.11 -21.04 -4.23
CA TYR A 53 -7.15 -20.01 -4.56
C TYR A 53 -5.83 -20.28 -3.87
N GLN A 54 -4.75 -20.12 -4.63
CA GLN A 54 -3.38 -20.22 -4.17
C GLN A 54 -2.64 -18.96 -4.58
N ILE A 55 -2.03 -18.27 -3.62
CA ILE A 55 -1.20 -17.09 -3.85
C ILE A 55 0.24 -17.47 -3.55
N VAL A 56 1.12 -17.32 -4.52
CA VAL A 56 2.54 -17.63 -4.42
C VAL A 56 3.36 -16.40 -4.73
N GLN A 57 4.43 -16.17 -3.98
CA GLN A 57 5.37 -15.08 -4.26
C GLN A 57 6.15 -15.39 -5.56
N ASN A 58 6.11 -14.48 -6.52
CA ASN A 58 6.78 -14.69 -7.81
C ASN A 58 8.29 -14.45 -7.68
N LYS A 59 9.11 -15.46 -7.97
CA LYS A 59 10.58 -15.38 -7.92
C LYS A 59 11.19 -14.53 -9.03
N ALA A 60 10.50 -14.34 -10.15
CA ALA A 60 11.01 -13.64 -11.33
C ALA A 60 10.81 -12.10 -11.26
N HIS A 61 10.93 -11.52 -10.06
CA HIS A 61 10.66 -10.11 -9.77
C HIS A 61 11.76 -9.18 -10.30
N GLY A 62 12.06 -9.30 -11.60
CA GLY A 62 13.23 -8.73 -12.22
C GLY A 62 13.01 -7.45 -13.01
N ARG A 63 11.78 -7.09 -13.45
CA ARG A 63 11.61 -5.81 -14.18
C ARG A 63 10.20 -5.27 -14.41
N LYS A 64 9.13 -6.09 -14.44
CA LYS A 64 7.80 -5.59 -14.92
C LYS A 64 6.61 -6.51 -14.59
N GLY A 65 6.75 -7.40 -13.61
CA GLY A 65 5.77 -8.44 -13.30
C GLY A 65 5.09 -8.29 -11.94
N ASN A 66 3.95 -8.96 -11.77
CA ASN A 66 3.24 -9.04 -10.49
C ASN A 66 4.15 -9.61 -9.39
N LEU A 67 4.08 -9.01 -8.19
CA LEU A 67 4.78 -9.49 -6.99
C LEU A 67 4.34 -10.90 -6.58
N PHE A 68 3.06 -11.21 -6.83
CA PHE A 68 2.44 -12.47 -6.48
C PHE A 68 1.76 -13.06 -7.72
N GLU A 69 1.87 -14.37 -7.86
CA GLU A 69 1.13 -15.17 -8.80
C GLU A 69 -0.08 -15.76 -8.08
N ILE A 70 -1.27 -15.62 -8.67
CA ILE A 70 -2.51 -16.16 -8.11
C ILE A 70 -3.00 -17.25 -9.04
N LYS A 71 -3.24 -18.42 -8.48
CA LYS A 71 -3.79 -19.59 -9.17
C LYS A 71 -5.18 -19.88 -8.63
N ARG A 72 -6.11 -20.14 -9.54
CA ARG A 72 -7.46 -20.62 -9.25
C ARG A 72 -7.57 -22.05 -9.74
N ASN A 73 -7.84 -22.99 -8.85
CA ASN A 73 -7.93 -24.42 -9.18
C ASN A 73 -6.69 -24.88 -9.98
N ASN A 74 -5.49 -24.47 -9.54
CA ASN A 74 -4.20 -24.68 -10.21
C ASN A 74 -3.99 -23.96 -11.57
N VAL A 75 -4.95 -23.18 -12.06
CA VAL A 75 -4.82 -22.38 -13.29
C VAL A 75 -4.36 -20.96 -12.95
N PRO A 76 -3.29 -20.43 -13.56
CA PRO A 76 -2.84 -19.06 -13.30
C PRO A 76 -3.87 -18.05 -13.81
N VAL A 77 -4.22 -17.08 -12.95
CA VAL A 77 -5.10 -15.98 -13.31
C VAL A 77 -4.21 -14.77 -13.60
N SER A 78 -4.27 -14.27 -14.84
CA SER A 78 -3.59 -13.02 -15.21
C SER A 78 -4.28 -11.87 -14.49
N LEU A 79 -3.55 -11.22 -13.58
CA LEU A 79 -4.11 -10.15 -12.76
C LEU A 79 -3.29 -8.89 -12.91
N VAL A 80 -3.96 -7.76 -12.83
CA VAL A 80 -3.29 -6.46 -12.76
C VAL A 80 -2.95 -6.22 -11.29
N ASN A 81 -1.67 -6.22 -10.95
CA ASN A 81 -1.25 -5.78 -9.62
C ASN A 81 -1.39 -4.26 -9.52
N LEU A 82 -2.33 -3.80 -8.72
CA LEU A 82 -2.43 -2.39 -8.37
C LEU A 82 -1.60 -2.19 -7.11
N LEU A 83 -0.40 -1.63 -7.28
CA LEU A 83 0.36 -1.16 -6.13
C LEU A 83 -0.39 0.05 -5.55
N PRO A 84 -0.80 0.01 -4.28
CA PRO A 84 -1.42 1.17 -3.66
C PRO A 84 -0.37 2.27 -3.59
N GLN A 85 -0.54 3.28 -4.42
CA GLN A 85 0.33 4.45 -4.48
C GLN A 85 0.15 5.24 -3.18
N THR A 86 1.00 4.97 -2.20
CA THR A 86 1.01 5.73 -0.96
C THR A 86 1.54 7.13 -1.28
N SER A 87 0.65 8.11 -1.23
CA SER A 87 0.94 9.49 -1.65
C SER A 87 1.74 10.27 -0.59
N THR A 88 2.84 9.69 -0.12
CA THR A 88 3.77 10.32 0.83
C THR A 88 4.37 11.60 0.26
N GLN A 89 4.61 11.65 -1.06
CA GLN A 89 5.06 12.85 -1.77
C GLN A 89 4.07 14.02 -1.61
N LEU A 90 2.76 13.75 -1.64
CA LEU A 90 1.73 14.78 -1.56
C LEU A 90 1.58 15.31 -0.12
N LEU A 91 1.80 14.44 0.88
CA LEU A 91 1.91 14.84 2.28
C LEU A 91 3.11 15.76 2.52
N PHE A 92 4.29 15.39 2.02
CA PHE A 92 5.49 16.24 2.14
C PHE A 92 5.32 17.58 1.44
N LEU A 93 4.71 17.58 0.25
CA LEU A 93 4.38 18.81 -0.47
C LEU A 93 3.48 19.73 0.36
N LEU A 94 2.44 19.18 0.98
CA LEU A 94 1.51 19.94 1.84
C LEU A 94 2.22 20.56 3.04
N ILE A 95 3.14 19.81 3.69
CA ILE A 95 3.92 20.30 4.83
C ILE A 95 4.83 21.45 4.42
N ILE A 96 5.56 21.31 3.31
CA ILE A 96 6.47 22.36 2.80
C ILE A 96 5.66 23.61 2.44
N MET A 97 4.52 23.44 1.76
CA MET A 97 3.67 24.55 1.36
C MET A 97 3.07 25.27 2.58
N GLY A 98 2.60 24.51 3.59
CA GLY A 98 2.09 25.06 4.84
C GLY A 98 3.13 25.85 5.63
N LEU A 99 4.36 25.33 5.74
CA LEU A 99 5.47 26.02 6.40
C LEU A 99 5.86 27.31 5.64
N GLY A 100 5.92 27.26 4.31
CA GLY A 100 6.23 28.42 3.48
C GLY A 100 5.20 29.54 3.62
N ILE A 101 3.91 29.19 3.50
CA ILE A 101 2.82 30.15 3.65
C ILE A 101 2.76 30.70 5.07
N GLY A 102 2.87 29.84 6.08
CA GLY A 102 2.87 30.24 7.49
C GLY A 102 4.01 31.22 7.82
N PHE A 103 5.21 30.99 7.28
CA PHE A 103 6.34 31.89 7.46
C PHE A 103 6.10 33.28 6.84
N LEU A 104 5.56 33.35 5.62
CA LEU A 104 5.26 34.61 4.95
C LEU A 104 4.20 35.42 5.72
N ILE A 105 3.12 34.76 6.13
CA ILE A 105 2.05 35.38 6.93
C ILE A 105 2.60 35.85 8.28
N GLY A 106 3.39 35.00 8.95
CA GLY A 106 4.03 35.34 10.22
C GLY A 106 4.93 36.56 10.11
N LYS A 107 5.71 36.68 9.03
CA LYS A 107 6.56 37.86 8.77
C LYS A 107 5.73 39.14 8.57
N VAL A 108 4.62 39.04 7.84
CA VAL A 108 3.71 40.19 7.62
C VAL A 108 3.04 40.61 8.93
N LEU A 109 2.50 39.66 9.70
CA LEU A 109 1.90 39.93 11.00
C LEU A 109 2.92 40.52 11.98
N PHE A 110 4.13 39.96 12.04
CA PHE A 110 5.20 40.47 12.89
C PHE A 110 5.52 41.94 12.56
N LYS A 111 5.59 42.28 11.27
CA LYS A 111 5.84 43.66 10.81
C LYS A 111 4.68 44.62 11.14
N ILE A 112 3.43 44.14 11.14
CA ILE A 112 2.26 44.94 11.51
C ILE A 112 2.21 45.17 13.03
N ILE A 113 2.51 44.14 13.83
CA ILE A 113 2.43 44.20 15.30
C ILE A 113 3.65 44.94 15.87
N TRP A 114 4.83 44.76 15.29
CA TRP A 114 6.08 45.40 15.70
C TRP A 114 6.72 46.18 14.53
N PRO A 115 6.12 47.32 14.12
CA PRO A 115 6.60 48.09 12.97
C PRO A 115 7.94 48.79 13.18
N THR A 116 8.41 48.92 14.42
CA THR A 116 9.62 49.67 14.81
C THR A 116 10.89 48.83 14.93
N VAL A 117 10.83 47.51 14.74
CA VAL A 117 12.04 46.66 14.71
C VAL A 117 12.61 46.66 13.28
N SER A 118 13.26 47.77 12.93
CA SER A 118 14.12 47.85 11.75
C SER A 118 15.55 47.45 12.16
N VAL A 119 16.01 46.28 11.71
CA VAL A 119 17.44 45.95 11.62
C VAL A 119 17.93 46.35 10.24
#